data_AF-A0A969X7I8-F1
#
_entry.id   AF-A0A969X7I8-F1
#
_cell.length_a   1.000
_cell.length_b   1.000
_cell.length_c   1.000
_cell.angle_alpha   90.00
_cell.angle_beta   90.00
_cell.angle_gamma   90.00
#
_symmetry.space_group_name_H-M   'P 1'
#
loop_
_entity.id
_entity.type
_entity.pdbx_description
1 polymer ?
#
loop_
_entity_poly.entity_id
_entity_poly.type
_entity_poly.pdbx_seq_one_letter_code
_entity_poly.pdbx_strand_id
1 'polypeptide(L)'
;MISSRHSWRVILGTLLVFCCIFIITLNIGKVQVTFADMVTVFLDKIKLSQSFALEVAEQKQTIFWNVRLPRAILASMVGAALSVAGAVMQTLYRNPLASPDVLGVTQAANLGAGIAIFFSPDQRC
;
A
#
# COMPACT_ATOMS: atom_id res chain seq x y z
N MET A 1 10.16 5.73 -32.93
CA MET A 1 11.17 5.09 -32.06
C MET A 1 11.75 6.15 -31.12
N ILE A 2 11.03 6.52 -30.06
CA ILE A 2 11.41 7.65 -29.19
C ILE A 2 12.25 7.12 -28.02
N SER A 3 13.57 7.30 -28.13
CA SER A 3 14.60 7.34 -27.08
C SER A 3 14.44 6.40 -25.88
N SER A 4 15.03 5.19 -25.94
CA SER A 4 15.04 4.24 -24.80
C SER A 4 15.72 4.78 -23.53
N ARG A 5 16.63 5.77 -23.67
CA ARG A 5 17.23 6.47 -22.52
C ARG A 5 16.24 7.36 -21.77
N HIS A 6 15.27 7.96 -22.46
CA HIS A 6 14.27 8.83 -21.82
C HIS A 6 13.24 8.00 -21.05
N SER A 7 12.74 6.91 -21.65
CA SER A 7 11.78 6.02 -20.98
C SER A 7 12.37 5.37 -19.73
N TRP A 8 13.65 4.98 -19.75
CA TRP A 8 14.33 4.46 -18.55
C TRP A 8 14.40 5.49 -17.41
N ARG A 9 14.69 6.75 -17.72
CA ARG A 9 14.72 7.83 -16.72
C ARG A 9 13.34 8.09 -16.10
N VAL A 10 12.27 7.99 -16.88
CA VAL A 10 10.90 8.16 -16.39
C VAL A 10 10.52 6.99 -15.47
N ILE A 11 10.78 5.75 -15.87
CA ILE A 11 10.52 4.56 -15.04
C ILE A 11 11.28 4.65 -13.71
N LEU A 12 12.56 5.00 -13.78
CA LEU A 12 13.42 5.12 -12.60
C LEU A 12 12.94 6.26 -11.69
N GLY A 13 12.49 7.37 -12.26
CA GLY A 13 11.86 8.47 -11.52
C GLY A 13 10.57 8.07 -10.82
N THR A 14 9.65 7.39 -11.51
CA THR A 14 8.38 6.94 -10.91
C THR A 14 8.61 5.91 -9.80
N LEU A 15 9.56 4.97 -9.98
CA LEU A 15 9.94 4.02 -8.93
C LEU A 15 10.54 4.70 -7.70
N LEU A 16 11.37 5.72 -7.90
CA LEU A 16 11.94 6.51 -6.81
C LEU A 16 10.84 7.23 -6.03
N VAL A 17 9.93 7.91 -6.74
CA VAL A 17 8.77 8.59 -6.11
C VAL A 17 7.91 7.59 -5.34
N PHE A 18 7.62 6.42 -5.90
CA PHE A 18 6.89 5.35 -5.22
C PHE A 18 7.60 4.90 -3.93
N CYS A 19 8.92 4.69 -3.98
CA CYS A 19 9.73 4.32 -2.82
C CYS A 19 9.69 5.40 -1.73
N CYS A 20 9.84 6.68 -2.10
CA CYS A 20 9.74 7.80 -1.16
C CYS A 20 8.36 7.85 -0.49
N ILE A 21 7.27 7.73 -1.25
CA ILE A 21 5.91 7.74 -0.71
C ILE A 21 5.66 6.53 0.20
N PHE A 22 6.20 5.36 -0.15
CA PHE A 22 6.12 4.16 0.68
C PHE A 22 6.81 4.37 2.03
N ILE A 23 8.01 4.94 2.05
CA ILE A 23 8.75 5.27 3.28
C ILE A 23 7.98 6.32 4.12
N ILE A 24 7.43 7.35 3.47
CA ILE A 24 6.60 8.36 4.14
C ILE A 24 5.37 7.71 4.77
N THR A 25 4.71 6.79 4.06
CA THR A 25 3.51 6.06 4.56
C THR A 25 3.83 5.26 5.82
N LEU A 26 5.01 4.66 5.91
CA LEU A 26 5.44 3.94 7.12
C LEU A 26 5.68 4.87 8.31
N ASN A 27 6.13 6.10 8.04
CA ASN A 27 6.42 7.11 9.09
C ASN A 27 5.15 7.83 9.57
N ILE A 28 4.14 8.00 8.72
CA ILE A 28 2.88 8.65 9.10
C ILE A 28 2.06 7.74 10.03
N GLY A 29 1.84 8.18 11.26
CA GLY A 29 0.91 7.53 12.18
C GLY A 29 0.77 8.29 13.50
N LYS A 30 -0.31 8.00 14.24
CA LYS A 30 -0.64 8.66 15.51
C LYS A 30 0.45 8.52 16.59
N VAL A 31 1.29 7.49 16.47
CA VAL A 31 2.47 7.31 17.32
C VAL A 31 3.69 7.83 16.58
N GLN A 32 4.35 8.84 17.16
CA GLN A 32 5.64 9.32 16.68
C GLN A 32 6.67 8.20 16.88
N VAL A 33 7.03 7.58 15.76
CA VAL A 33 8.13 6.62 15.67
C VAL A 33 9.22 7.36 14.93
N THR A 34 10.32 7.66 15.61
CA THR A 34 11.48 8.30 14.98
C THR A 34 12.08 7.34 13.96
N PHE A 35 12.65 7.85 12.86
CA PHE A 35 13.26 7.01 11.82
C PHE A 35 14.32 6.04 12.38
N ALA A 36 15.04 6.47 13.42
CA ALA A 36 16.01 5.65 14.15
C ALA A 36 15.37 4.40 14.79
N ASP A 37 14.17 4.52 15.37
CA ASP A 37 13.43 3.41 16.00
C ASP A 37 12.92 2.42 14.95
N MET A 38 12.64 2.87 13.73
CA MET A 38 12.19 2.01 12.65
C MET A 38 13.31 1.08 12.17
N VAL A 39 14.54 1.60 12.08
CA VAL A 39 15.73 0.83 11.69
C VAL A 39 16.09 -0.20 12.77
N THR A 40 16.02 0.18 14.05
CA THR A 40 16.28 -0.76 15.15
C THR A 40 15.22 -1.86 15.24
N VAL A 41 13.93 -1.53 15.08
CA VAL A 41 12.84 -2.54 15.02
C VAL A 41 12.96 -3.47 13.81
N PHE A 42 13.45 -2.97 12.66
CA PHE A 42 13.73 -3.81 11.49
C PHE A 42 14.94 -4.73 11.69
N LEU A 43 16.00 -4.23 12.32
CA LEU A 43 17.22 -4.99 12.60
C LEU A 43 17.05 -6.02 13.72
N ASP A 44 16.22 -5.74 14.72
CA ASP A 44 15.90 -6.65 15.82
C ASP A 44 15.20 -7.93 15.32
N LYS A 45 14.25 -7.78 14.38
CA LYS A 45 13.61 -8.93 13.73
C LYS A 45 14.57 -9.78 12.88
N ILE A 46 15.72 -9.22 12.47
CA ILE A 46 16.79 -9.91 11.70
C ILE A 46 17.74 -10.72 12.61
N LYS A 47 17.49 -10.80 13.93
CA LYS A 47 18.27 -11.59 14.91
C LYS A 47 19.74 -11.16 15.07
N LEU A 48 20.09 -9.89 14.80
CA LEU A 48 21.50 -9.44 14.79
C LEU A 48 21.92 -8.47 15.92
N SER A 49 21.07 -8.12 16.90
CA SER A 49 21.53 -7.44 18.12
C SER A 49 20.52 -7.47 19.27
N GLN A 50 20.75 -8.37 20.23
CA GLN A 50 19.86 -8.58 21.38
C GLN A 50 20.07 -7.58 22.54
N SER A 51 20.66 -6.40 22.31
CA SER A 51 21.23 -5.60 23.41
C SER A 51 20.83 -4.12 23.46
N PHE A 52 19.88 -3.64 22.65
CA PHE A 52 19.51 -2.21 22.70
C PHE A 52 17.99 -1.97 22.59
N ALA A 53 17.21 -2.80 23.26
CA ALA A 53 15.74 -2.74 23.30
C ALA A 53 15.18 -2.57 24.72
N LEU A 54 15.95 -1.97 25.64
CA LEU A 54 15.38 -1.49 26.89
C LEU A 54 14.61 -0.20 26.55
N GLU A 55 13.28 -0.31 26.51
CA GLU A 55 12.32 0.82 26.49
C GLU A 55 11.84 1.33 25.12
N VAL A 56 11.91 0.55 24.04
CA VAL A 56 11.01 0.78 22.91
C VAL A 56 9.69 0.07 23.23
N ALA A 57 8.67 0.85 23.62
CA ALA A 57 7.34 0.32 24.00
C ALA A 57 6.85 -0.75 23.02
N GLU A 58 6.62 -1.99 23.47
CA GLU A 58 6.15 -3.14 22.66
C GLU A 58 4.94 -2.81 21.76
N GLN A 59 4.14 -1.85 22.21
CA GLN A 59 3.00 -1.30 21.47
C GLN A 59 3.42 -0.66 20.14
N LYS A 60 4.54 0.07 20.09
CA LYS A 60 5.05 0.71 18.86
C LYS A 60 5.43 -0.34 17.82
N GLN A 61 6.11 -1.41 18.24
CA GLN A 61 6.52 -2.51 17.35
C GLN A 61 5.32 -3.29 16.81
N THR A 62 4.35 -3.59 17.67
CA THR A 62 3.11 -4.30 17.28
C THR A 62 2.31 -3.51 16.25
N ILE A 63 2.13 -2.19 16.46
CA ILE A 63 1.40 -1.33 15.51
C ILE A 63 2.15 -1.24 14.17
N PHE A 64 3.48 -1.16 14.19
CA PHE A 64 4.27 -1.11 12.97
C PHE A 64 4.07 -2.38 12.12
N TRP A 65 4.24 -3.55 12.73
CA TRP A 65 4.19 -4.85 12.03
C TRP A 65 2.78 -5.31 11.68
N ASN A 66 1.79 -5.12 12.57
CA ASN A 66 0.43 -5.63 12.36
C ASN A 66 -0.51 -4.63 11.67
N VAL A 67 -0.17 -3.35 11.64
CA VAL A 67 -1.06 -2.32 11.08
C VAL A 67 -0.42 -1.57 9.93
N ARG A 68 0.76 -0.95 10.14
CA ARG A 68 1.34 -0.03 9.14
C ARG A 68 1.89 -0.77 7.92
N LEU A 69 2.72 -1.78 8.15
CA LEU A 69 3.35 -2.57 7.09
C LEU A 69 2.32 -3.30 6.22
N PRO A 70 1.34 -4.07 6.76
CA PRO A 70 0.34 -4.73 5.93
C PRO A 70 -0.53 -3.72 5.17
N ARG A 71 -0.88 -2.58 5.77
CA ARG A 71 -1.64 -1.52 5.07
C ARG A 71 -0.87 -0.94 3.88
N ALA A 72 0.43 -0.67 4.04
CA ALA A 72 1.26 -0.11 2.97
C ALA A 72 1.39 -1.10 1.79
N ILE A 73 1.53 -2.40 2.08
CA ILE A 73 1.56 -3.46 1.06
C ILE A 73 0.21 -3.58 0.36
N LEU A 74 -0.90 -3.60 1.10
CA LEU A 74 -2.23 -3.68 0.51
C LEU A 74 -2.50 -2.48 -0.40
N ALA A 75 -2.12 -1.26 0.02
CA ALA A 75 -2.27 -0.06 -0.79
C ALA A 75 -1.48 -0.13 -2.10
N SER A 76 -0.23 -0.63 -2.07
CA SER A 76 0.58 -0.79 -3.29
C SER A 76 0.01 -1.86 -4.22
N MET A 77 -0.47 -2.98 -3.67
CA MET A 77 -1.12 -4.04 -4.45
C MET A 77 -2.40 -3.54 -5.13
N VAL A 78 -3.26 -2.81 -4.40
CA VAL A 78 -4.50 -2.24 -4.95
C VAL A 78 -4.18 -1.20 -6.04
N GLY A 79 -3.20 -0.32 -5.82
CA GLY A 79 -2.77 0.66 -6.81
C GLY A 79 -2.24 0.01 -8.09
N ALA A 80 -1.46 -1.06 -7.96
CA ALA A 80 -0.96 -1.83 -9.11
C ALA A 80 -2.10 -2.51 -9.87
N ALA A 81 -3.04 -3.16 -9.17
CA ALA A 81 -4.21 -3.79 -9.78
C ALA A 81 -5.08 -2.77 -10.54
N LEU A 82 -5.31 -1.59 -9.96
CA LEU A 82 -6.07 -0.52 -10.60
C LEU A 82 -5.37 0.03 -11.84
N SER A 83 -4.04 0.19 -11.80
CA SER A 83 -3.24 0.63 -12.94
C SER A 83 -3.31 -0.36 -14.10
N VAL A 84 -3.19 -1.66 -13.81
CA VAL A 84 -3.32 -2.73 -14.82
C VAL A 84 -4.73 -2.76 -15.40
N ALA A 85 -5.77 -2.72 -14.56
CA ALA A 85 -7.16 -2.68 -15.01
C ALA A 85 -7.43 -1.49 -15.94
N GLY A 86 -6.93 -0.29 -15.59
CA GLY A 86 -7.03 0.90 -16.44
C GLY A 86 -6.30 0.74 -17.78
N ALA A 87 -5.08 0.21 -17.78
CA ALA A 87 -4.31 -0.02 -19.01
C ALA A 87 -4.99 -1.03 -19.95
N VAL A 88 -5.55 -2.11 -19.39
CA VAL A 88 -6.32 -3.11 -20.16
C VAL A 88 -7.57 -2.47 -20.76
N MET A 89 -8.30 -1.67 -19.98
CA MET A 89 -9.51 -0.98 -20.43
C MET A 89 -9.23 -0.02 -21.58
N GLN A 90 -8.22 0.84 -21.41
CA GLN A 90 -7.80 1.81 -22.42
C GLN A 90 -7.34 1.12 -23.72
N THR A 91 -6.70 -0.05 -23.62
CA THR A 91 -6.27 -0.86 -24.77
C THR A 91 -7.45 -1.52 -25.48
N LEU A 92 -8.39 -2.09 -24.73
CA LEU A 92 -9.54 -2.82 -25.27
C LEU A 92 -10.47 -1.91 -26.07
N TYR A 93 -10.82 -0.75 -25.50
CA TYR A 93 -11.67 0.25 -26.16
C TYR A 93 -10.92 1.14 -27.15
N ARG A 94 -9.59 1.03 -27.19
CA ARG A 94 -8.69 1.94 -27.94
C ARG A 94 -9.03 3.41 -27.69
N ASN A 95 -9.47 3.71 -26.46
CA ASN A 95 -9.92 5.02 -26.05
C ASN A 95 -9.17 5.40 -24.76
N PRO A 96 -8.25 6.36 -24.81
CA PRO A 96 -7.46 6.76 -23.65
C PRO A 96 -8.29 7.40 -22.52
N LEU A 97 -9.56 7.73 -22.78
CA LEU A 97 -10.51 8.27 -21.79
C LEU A 97 -11.44 7.20 -21.20
N ALA A 98 -11.29 5.94 -21.60
CA ALA A 98 -12.08 4.85 -21.04
C ALA A 98 -11.62 4.51 -19.61
N SER A 99 -12.57 4.51 -18.67
CA SER A 99 -12.34 4.16 -17.26
C SER A 99 -13.09 2.87 -16.90
N PRO A 100 -12.52 2.00 -16.03
CA PRO A 100 -13.14 0.73 -15.68
C PRO A 100 -14.49 0.85 -14.94
N ASP A 101 -14.81 2.02 -14.37
CA ASP A 101 -16.04 2.26 -13.63
C ASP A 101 -17.32 2.07 -14.47
N VAL A 102 -17.25 2.23 -15.80
CA VAL A 102 -18.43 2.09 -16.68
C VAL A 102 -18.93 0.65 -16.84
N LEU A 103 -18.13 -0.36 -16.45
CA LEU A 103 -18.50 -1.78 -16.56
C LEU A 103 -19.33 -2.30 -15.37
N GLY A 104 -19.65 -1.45 -14.39
CA GLY A 104 -20.50 -1.82 -13.25
C GLY A 104 -19.79 -2.64 -12.16
N VAL A 105 -18.47 -2.87 -12.28
CA VAL A 105 -17.67 -3.61 -11.28
C VAL A 105 -17.73 -2.95 -9.90
N THR A 106 -17.65 -1.62 -9.84
CA THR A 106 -17.75 -0.84 -8.60
C THR A 106 -19.13 -0.98 -7.94
N GLN A 107 -20.20 -1.02 -8.73
CA GLN A 107 -21.56 -1.20 -8.23
C GLN A 107 -21.78 -2.62 -7.68
N ALA A 108 -21.25 -3.64 -8.37
CA ALA A 108 -21.28 -5.02 -7.88
C ALA A 108 -20.49 -5.19 -6.58
N ALA A 109 -19.31 -4.58 -6.47
CA ALA A 109 -18.50 -4.60 -5.24
C ALA A 109 -19.24 -3.93 -4.06
N ASN A 110 -19.87 -2.78 -4.29
CA ASN A 110 -20.65 -2.06 -3.27
C ASN A 110 -21.88 -2.86 -2.81
N LEU A 111 -22.62 -3.46 -3.75
CA LEU A 111 -23.76 -4.33 -3.44
C LEU A 111 -23.29 -5.55 -2.63
N GLY A 112 -22.21 -6.21 -3.07
CA GLY A 112 -21.62 -7.35 -2.37
C GLY A 112 -21.18 -7.01 -0.95
N ALA A 113 -20.50 -5.87 -0.77
CA ALA A 113 -20.13 -5.36 0.55
C ALA A 113 -21.36 -5.07 1.42
N GLY A 114 -22.40 -4.44 0.86
CA GLY A 114 -23.66 -4.18 1.57
C GLY A 114 -24.37 -5.45 2.03
N ILE A 115 -24.47 -6.46 1.15
CA ILE A 115 -25.02 -7.78 1.49
C ILE A 115 -24.18 -8.47 2.56
N ALA A 116 -22.84 -8.44 2.43
CA ALA A 116 -21.94 -9.04 3.40
C ALA A 116 -22.09 -8.39 4.78
N ILE A 117 -22.20 -7.05 4.85
CA ILE A 117 -22.45 -6.33 6.11
C ILE A 117 -23.84 -6.67 6.67
N PHE A 118 -24.86 -6.73 5.83
CA PHE A 118 -26.24 -7.02 6.24
C PHE A 118 -26.41 -8.42 6.81
N PHE A 119 -25.78 -9.43 6.20
CA PHE A 119 -25.81 -10.81 6.67
C PHE A 119 -24.72 -11.13 7.69
N SER A 120 -23.75 -10.24 7.90
CA SER A 120 -22.73 -10.43 8.94
C SER A 120 -23.44 -10.50 10.29
N PRO A 121 -23.31 -11.61 11.04
CA PRO A 121 -23.90 -11.71 12.36
C PRO A 121 -23.35 -10.58 13.23
N ASP A 122 -24.27 -9.81 13.82
CA ASP A 122 -24.09 -8.60 14.62
C ASP A 122 -22.73 -8.51 15.36
N GLN A 123 -21.94 -7.45 15.07
CA GLN A 123 -20.78 -7.02 15.86
C GLN A 123 -21.21 -6.13 17.05
N ARG A 124 -22.39 -6.38 17.65
CA ARG A 124 -22.78 -5.76 18.92
C ARG A 124 -22.21 -6.56 20.08
N CYS A 125 -21.02 -6.17 20.54
CA CYS A 125 -20.54 -6.25 21.93
C CYS A 125 -19.43 -5.23 22.10
#